data_AF-A0A971JJT2-F1
#
_entry.id   AF-A0A971JJT2-F1
#
_cell.length_a   1.000
_cell.length_b   1.000
_cell.length_c   1.000
_cell.angle_alpha   90.00
_cell.angle_beta   90.00
_cell.angle_gamma   90.00
#
_symmetry.space_group_name_H-M   'P 1'
#
loop_
_entity.id
_entity.type
_entity.pdbx_description
1 polymer ?
#
loop_
_entity_poly.entity_id
_entity_poly.type
_entity_poly.pdbx_seq_one_letter_code
_entity_poly.pdbx_strand_id
1 'polypeptide(L)'
;MAVEEQNGTDAPVSAPEPDVYQRAYPWFAGLSLAAAVVFCGAVYVLGAHGQRFAEGMSARLGDVEAARAKSLSDGGLTEAAIEGYQRALGMQFESADQRKWAQRQLGELLLRENRPGEAAEPLLVCVAENSDYLPAYRLLCRALEGDFRPEELAKAATAWERAAREQDNAGDGAEACLVAGQAHEAAGRADEALEAYRRGHALSASGGNAYAAARLLQRRGGAAEALRMLDECVAKGRGDYLEPARALRDEIAAAGEQHADAPPAG
;
A
#
# COMPACT_ATOMS: atom_id res chain seq x y z
N MET A 1 -88.81 46.18 76.19
CA MET A 1 -88.35 45.98 74.80
C MET A 1 -86.98 45.36 74.87
N ALA A 2 -86.93 44.05 74.63
CA ALA A 2 -85.72 43.32 74.35
C ALA A 2 -85.33 43.58 72.89
N VAL A 3 -84.03 43.68 72.60
CA VAL A 3 -83.41 43.04 71.44
C VAL A 3 -82.03 42.56 71.89
N GLU A 4 -81.87 41.26 71.73
CA GLU A 4 -80.73 40.39 71.98
C GLU A 4 -79.82 40.37 70.74
N GLU A 5 -78.64 39.74 70.90
CA GLU A 5 -77.75 39.25 69.85
C GLU A 5 -76.89 40.29 69.10
N GLN A 6 -75.61 40.09 68.82
CA GLN A 6 -74.87 38.82 68.67
C GLN A 6 -73.36 39.07 68.80
N ASN A 7 -72.70 38.07 69.39
CA ASN A 7 -71.28 37.93 69.61
C ASN A 7 -70.54 37.76 68.26
N GLY A 8 -69.50 38.55 68.01
CA GLY A 8 -68.65 38.44 66.81
C GLY A 8 -67.17 38.53 67.20
N THR A 9 -66.58 37.38 67.48
CA THR A 9 -65.13 37.18 67.67
C THR A 9 -64.36 37.53 66.39
N ASP A 10 -63.64 38.65 66.39
CA ASP A 10 -62.63 38.96 65.38
C ASP A 10 -61.37 38.13 65.64
N ALA A 11 -61.22 37.04 64.89
CA ALA A 11 -59.96 36.33 64.75
C ALA A 11 -59.01 37.12 63.83
N PRO A 12 -57.70 37.15 64.09
CA PRO A 12 -56.76 37.88 63.24
C PRO A 12 -56.66 37.21 61.86
N VAL A 13 -56.83 37.99 60.80
CA VAL A 13 -56.55 37.57 59.42
C VAL A 13 -55.07 37.22 59.33
N SER A 14 -54.76 35.92 59.29
CA SER A 14 -53.42 35.42 59.04
C SER A 14 -52.98 35.84 57.65
N ALA A 15 -51.82 36.50 57.55
CA ALA A 15 -51.20 36.85 56.28
C ALA A 15 -51.05 35.61 55.39
N PRO A 16 -51.27 35.72 54.06
CA PRO A 16 -51.10 34.56 53.17
C PRO A 16 -49.67 34.05 53.29
N GLU A 17 -49.50 32.76 53.61
CA GLU A 17 -48.19 32.13 53.62
C GLU A 17 -47.56 32.29 52.22
N PRO A 18 -46.28 32.70 52.13
CA PRO A 18 -45.62 32.85 50.85
C PRO A 18 -45.64 31.49 50.13
N ASP A 19 -46.29 31.49 48.98
CA ASP A 19 -46.50 30.34 48.12
C ASP A 19 -45.18 29.57 47.96
N VAL A 20 -45.23 28.23 48.07
CA VAL A 20 -44.05 27.35 48.01
C VAL A 20 -43.21 27.64 46.76
N TYR A 21 -43.86 28.08 45.69
CA TYR A 21 -43.25 28.56 44.46
C TYR A 21 -42.34 29.79 44.65
N GLN A 22 -42.67 30.77 45.49
CA GLN A 22 -41.83 31.94 45.75
C GLN A 22 -40.54 31.59 46.53
N ARG A 23 -40.57 30.58 47.41
CA ARG A 23 -39.36 30.09 48.10
C ARG A 23 -38.46 29.25 47.21
N ALA A 24 -39.03 28.47 46.30
CA ALA A 24 -38.27 27.59 45.40
C ALA A 24 -37.77 28.30 44.13
N TYR A 25 -38.41 29.40 43.72
CA TYR A 25 -38.03 30.19 42.54
C TYR A 25 -36.54 30.57 42.47
N PRO A 26 -35.88 31.12 43.51
CA PRO A 26 -34.47 31.48 43.43
C PRO A 26 -33.54 30.27 43.22
N TRP A 27 -33.93 29.09 43.69
CA TRP A 27 -33.18 27.85 43.46
C TRP A 27 -33.28 27.37 42.02
N PHE A 28 -34.49 27.37 41.45
CA PHE A 28 -34.70 27.02 40.04
C PHE A 28 -34.08 28.05 39.08
N ALA A 29 -34.15 29.34 39.41
CA ALA A 29 -33.49 30.40 38.67
C ALA A 29 -31.95 30.29 38.74
N GLY A 30 -31.40 29.93 39.91
CA GLY A 30 -29.98 29.67 40.07
C GLY A 30 -29.50 28.46 39.26
N LEU A 31 -30.27 27.36 39.26
CA LEU A 31 -29.98 26.18 38.46
C LEU A 31 -30.07 26.45 36.95
N SER A 32 -31.07 27.20 36.50
CA SER A 32 -31.22 27.53 35.08
C SER A 32 -30.09 28.45 34.60
N LEU A 33 -29.69 29.43 35.42
CA LEU A 33 -28.56 30.31 35.12
C LEU A 33 -27.24 29.53 35.07
N ALA A 34 -27.01 28.61 36.02
CA ALA A 34 -25.83 27.76 36.02
C ALA A 34 -25.78 26.86 34.77
N ALA A 35 -26.91 26.24 34.40
CA ALA A 35 -27.01 25.45 33.18
C ALA A 35 -26.76 26.29 31.92
N ALA A 36 -27.30 27.51 31.87
CA ALA A 36 -27.06 28.44 30.76
C ALA A 36 -25.60 28.85 30.65
N VAL A 37 -24.91 29.12 31.77
CA VAL A 37 -23.48 29.46 31.77
C VAL A 37 -22.63 28.28 31.31
N VAL A 38 -22.91 27.06 31.78
CA VAL A 38 -22.21 25.85 31.32
C VAL A 38 -22.45 25.62 29.83
N PHE A 39 -23.69 25.78 29.36
CA PHE A 39 -24.03 25.63 27.94
C PHE A 39 -23.32 26.69 27.07
N CYS A 40 -23.39 27.97 27.46
CA CYS A 40 -22.69 29.05 26.76
C CYS A 40 -21.17 28.87 26.79
N GLY A 41 -20.61 28.38 27.90
CA GLY A 41 -19.20 28.02 28.01
C GLY A 41 -18.82 26.89 27.05
N ALA A 42 -19.63 25.82 26.97
CA ALA A 42 -19.42 24.73 26.03
C ALA A 42 -19.52 25.18 24.57
N VAL A 43 -20.52 26.00 24.23
CA VAL A 43 -20.68 26.60 22.89
C VAL A 43 -19.50 27.52 22.55
N TYR A 44 -19.00 28.31 23.51
CA TYR A 44 -17.83 29.16 23.31
C TYR A 44 -16.56 28.33 23.08
N VAL A 45 -16.34 27.29 23.89
CA VAL A 45 -15.21 26.37 23.70
C VAL A 45 -15.30 25.67 22.35
N LEU A 46 -16.49 25.20 21.95
CA LEU A 46 -16.71 24.58 20.64
C LEU A 46 -16.55 25.59 19.50
N GLY A 47 -16.98 26.84 19.66
CA GLY A 47 -16.78 27.89 18.66
C GLY A 47 -15.30 28.29 18.52
N ALA A 48 -14.57 28.38 19.63
CA ALA A 48 -13.17 28.81 19.66
C ALA A 48 -12.17 27.70 19.31
N HIS A 49 -12.48 26.44 19.66
CA HIS A 49 -11.58 25.29 19.47
C HIS A 49 -12.11 24.25 18.49
N GLY A 50 -13.40 24.31 18.13
CA GLY A 50 -14.04 23.32 17.26
C GLY A 50 -13.50 23.33 15.85
N GLN A 51 -13.01 24.46 15.32
CA GLN A 51 -12.34 24.47 14.02
C GLN A 51 -11.04 23.67 14.04
N ARG A 52 -10.16 23.90 15.03
CA ARG A 52 -8.92 23.12 15.18
C ARG A 52 -9.17 21.63 15.44
N PHE A 53 -10.24 21.32 16.20
CA PHE A 53 -10.66 19.94 16.45
C PHE A 53 -11.22 19.27 15.20
N ALA A 54 -12.07 19.96 14.43
CA ALA A 54 -12.63 19.48 13.18
C ALA A 54 -11.56 19.34 12.09
N GLU A 55 -10.61 20.27 12.01
CA GLU A 55 -9.43 20.20 11.14
C GLU A 55 -8.55 19.00 11.52
N GLY A 56 -8.28 18.79 12.82
CA GLY A 56 -7.49 17.64 13.29
C GLY A 56 -8.17 16.28 13.07
N MET A 57 -9.50 16.21 13.20
CA MET A 57 -10.26 15.01 12.85
C MET A 57 -10.30 14.76 11.35
N SER A 58 -10.46 15.82 10.54
CA SER A 58 -10.51 15.72 9.08
C SER A 58 -9.17 15.30 8.48
N ALA A 59 -8.06 15.76 9.07
CA ALA A 59 -6.71 15.43 8.64
C ALA A 59 -6.35 13.94 8.79
N ARG A 60 -7.05 13.19 9.65
CA ARG A 60 -6.76 11.78 9.99
C ARG A 60 -7.76 10.78 9.42
N LEU A 61 -8.75 11.22 8.65
CA LEU A 61 -9.81 10.33 8.17
C LEU A 61 -9.25 9.20 7.31
N GLY A 62 -8.26 9.49 6.45
CA GLY A 62 -7.57 8.47 5.65
C GLY A 62 -6.82 7.45 6.51
N ASP A 63 -6.12 7.90 7.55
CA ASP A 63 -5.35 7.02 8.44
C ASP A 63 -6.27 6.05 9.20
N VAL A 64 -7.38 6.57 9.73
CA VAL A 64 -8.37 5.78 10.48
C VAL A 64 -9.04 4.75 9.58
N GLU A 65 -9.47 5.15 8.37
CA GLU A 65 -10.10 4.22 7.43
C GLU A 65 -9.13 3.16 6.89
N ALA A 66 -7.85 3.52 6.66
CA ALA A 66 -6.83 2.55 6.25
C ALA A 66 -6.52 1.54 7.38
N ALA A 67 -6.48 1.97 8.64
CA ALA A 67 -6.31 1.08 9.79
C ALA A 67 -7.52 0.15 9.97
N ARG A 68 -8.74 0.65 9.74
CA ARG A 68 -9.95 -0.15 9.73
C ARG A 68 -9.93 -1.18 8.60
N ALA A 69 -9.55 -0.77 7.39
CA ALA A 69 -9.40 -1.66 6.24
C ALA A 69 -8.40 -2.79 6.53
N LYS A 70 -7.28 -2.47 7.20
CA LYS A 70 -6.32 -3.49 7.65
C LYS A 70 -6.94 -4.49 8.62
N SER A 71 -7.71 -4.00 9.58
CA SER A 71 -8.40 -4.88 10.56
C SER A 71 -9.41 -5.81 9.89
N LEU A 72 -10.12 -5.33 8.85
CA LEU A 72 -11.01 -6.15 8.03
C LEU A 72 -10.23 -7.22 7.25
N SER A 73 -9.10 -6.85 6.66
CA SER A 73 -8.22 -7.77 5.92
C SER A 73 -7.70 -8.88 6.82
N ASP A 74 -7.24 -8.55 8.03
CA ASP A 74 -6.78 -9.52 9.03
C ASP A 74 -7.90 -10.43 9.53
N GLY A 75 -9.14 -9.95 9.51
CA GLY A 75 -10.35 -10.73 9.77
C GLY A 75 -10.85 -11.56 8.59
N GLY A 76 -10.14 -11.58 7.46
CA GLY A 76 -10.52 -12.32 6.25
C GLY A 76 -11.67 -11.70 5.45
N LEU A 77 -12.08 -10.46 5.78
CA LEU A 77 -13.12 -9.73 5.08
C LEU A 77 -12.53 -8.95 3.91
N THR A 78 -12.00 -9.68 2.92
CA THR A 78 -11.16 -9.12 1.86
C THR A 78 -11.83 -8.00 1.05
N GLU A 79 -13.04 -8.22 0.53
CA GLU A 79 -13.71 -7.18 -0.29
C GLU A 79 -14.01 -5.91 0.51
N ALA A 80 -14.45 -6.05 1.75
CA ALA A 80 -14.69 -4.90 2.64
C ALA A 80 -13.39 -4.14 2.95
N ALA A 81 -12.25 -4.86 3.05
CA ALA A 81 -10.94 -4.26 3.21
C ALA A 81 -10.49 -3.52 1.95
N ILE A 82 -10.69 -4.09 0.76
CA ILE A 82 -10.38 -3.44 -0.53
C ILE A 82 -11.14 -2.12 -0.66
N GLU A 83 -12.46 -2.15 -0.44
CA GLU A 83 -13.27 -0.93 -0.45
C GLU A 83 -12.83 0.08 0.62
N GLY A 84 -12.47 -0.41 1.82
CA GLY A 84 -11.98 0.42 2.90
C GLY A 84 -10.71 1.17 2.53
N TYR A 85 -9.75 0.47 1.92
CA TYR A 85 -8.52 1.11 1.43
C TYR A 85 -8.79 2.08 0.27
N GLN A 86 -9.65 1.73 -0.68
CA GLN A 86 -10.03 2.65 -1.77
C GLN A 86 -10.67 3.93 -1.23
N ARG A 87 -11.59 3.80 -0.26
CA ARG A 87 -12.19 4.95 0.44
C ARG A 87 -11.12 5.76 1.16
N ALA A 88 -10.24 5.12 1.92
CA ALA A 88 -9.17 5.80 2.64
C ALA A 88 -8.27 6.60 1.69
N LEU A 89 -7.88 6.03 0.54
CA LEU A 89 -7.03 6.69 -0.45
C LEU A 89 -7.70 7.90 -1.15
N GLY A 90 -9.03 8.01 -1.09
CA GLY A 90 -9.78 9.20 -1.48
C GLY A 90 -9.85 10.30 -0.41
N MET A 91 -9.28 10.06 0.78
CA MET A 91 -9.29 11.01 1.91
C MET A 91 -7.92 11.65 2.13
N GLN A 92 -7.90 12.68 2.99
CA GLN A 92 -6.65 13.27 3.47
C GLN A 92 -5.98 12.34 4.49
N PHE A 93 -4.66 12.22 4.37
CA PHE A 93 -3.79 11.52 5.31
C PHE A 93 -2.96 12.56 6.06
N GLU A 94 -2.67 12.31 7.34
CA GLU A 94 -1.77 13.16 8.11
C GLU A 94 -0.33 13.03 7.61
N SER A 95 0.05 11.85 7.10
CA SER A 95 1.41 11.57 6.62
C SER A 95 1.42 10.90 5.26
N ALA A 96 2.36 11.32 4.41
CA ALA A 96 2.67 10.64 3.15
C ALA A 96 3.08 9.17 3.36
N ASP A 97 3.72 8.85 4.49
CA ASP A 97 4.10 7.47 4.80
C ASP A 97 2.90 6.55 5.03
N GLN A 98 1.84 7.07 5.66
CA GLN A 98 0.60 6.31 5.87
C GLN A 98 -0.15 6.09 4.56
N ARG A 99 -0.18 7.12 3.69
CA ARG A 99 -0.74 6.99 2.35
C ARG A 99 0.02 5.96 1.51
N LYS A 100 1.36 6.04 1.48
CA LYS A 100 2.26 5.06 0.85
C LYS A 100 1.99 3.65 1.36
N TRP A 101 1.88 3.48 2.68
CA TRP A 101 1.57 2.20 3.30
C TRP A 101 0.20 1.68 2.83
N ALA A 102 -0.84 2.51 2.83
CA ALA A 102 -2.19 2.13 2.40
C ALA A 102 -2.22 1.73 0.91
N GLN A 103 -1.55 2.48 0.03
CA GLN A 103 -1.41 2.14 -1.40
C GLN A 103 -0.75 0.76 -1.59
N ARG A 104 0.35 0.52 -0.86
CA ARG A 104 1.04 -0.79 -0.88
C ARG A 104 0.14 -1.92 -0.41
N GLN A 105 -0.58 -1.71 0.71
CA GLN A 105 -1.49 -2.71 1.26
C GLN A 105 -2.63 -3.05 0.31
N LEU A 106 -3.23 -2.04 -0.32
CA LEU A 106 -4.25 -2.27 -1.34
C LEU A 106 -3.70 -3.07 -2.52
N GLY A 107 -2.56 -2.67 -3.07
CA GLY A 107 -1.93 -3.38 -4.19
C GLY A 107 -1.57 -4.83 -3.85
N GLU A 108 -1.00 -5.07 -2.66
CA GLU A 108 -0.67 -6.42 -2.19
C GLU A 108 -1.91 -7.29 -1.98
N LEU A 109 -2.99 -6.71 -1.42
CA LEU A 109 -4.27 -7.40 -1.22
C LEU A 109 -4.90 -7.80 -2.56
N LEU A 110 -4.96 -6.88 -3.52
CA LEU A 110 -5.49 -7.14 -4.87
C LEU A 110 -4.69 -8.22 -5.62
N LEU A 111 -3.36 -8.25 -5.47
CA LEU A 111 -2.52 -9.31 -6.06
C LEU A 111 -2.80 -10.68 -5.44
N ARG A 112 -3.09 -10.75 -4.14
CA ARG A 112 -3.46 -12.01 -3.47
C ARG A 112 -4.79 -12.55 -3.97
N GLU A 113 -5.71 -11.66 -4.29
CA GLU A 113 -7.02 -12.00 -4.87
C GLU A 113 -7.01 -12.16 -6.39
N ASN A 114 -5.81 -12.23 -7.01
CA ASN A 114 -5.66 -12.39 -8.46
C ASN A 114 -6.36 -11.28 -9.28
N ARG A 115 -6.28 -10.03 -8.81
CA ARG A 115 -6.80 -8.82 -9.46
C ARG A 115 -5.65 -7.88 -9.88
N PRO A 116 -4.75 -8.32 -10.78
CA PRO A 116 -3.52 -7.60 -11.11
C PRO A 116 -3.76 -6.23 -11.77
N GLY A 117 -4.75 -6.11 -12.66
CA GLY A 117 -5.08 -4.83 -13.32
C GLY A 117 -5.48 -3.74 -12.33
N GLU A 118 -6.30 -4.07 -11.32
CA GLU A 118 -6.68 -3.14 -10.25
C GLU A 118 -5.52 -2.85 -9.29
N ALA A 119 -4.64 -3.82 -9.05
CA ALA A 119 -3.48 -3.63 -8.19
C ALA A 119 -2.49 -2.60 -8.77
N ALA A 120 -2.37 -2.53 -10.11
CA ALA A 120 -1.43 -1.64 -10.77
C ALA A 120 -1.70 -0.16 -10.46
N GLU A 121 -2.95 0.27 -10.37
CA GLU A 121 -3.31 1.68 -10.15
C GLU A 121 -2.74 2.29 -8.86
N PRO A 122 -3.06 1.77 -7.65
CA PRO A 122 -2.52 2.33 -6.41
C PRO A 122 -0.99 2.18 -6.34
N LEU A 123 -0.42 1.15 -6.95
CA LEU A 123 1.03 0.92 -6.97
C LEU A 123 1.77 1.91 -7.89
N LEU A 124 1.18 2.26 -9.05
CA LEU A 124 1.70 3.31 -9.93
C LEU A 124 1.75 4.66 -9.22
N VAL A 125 0.69 5.01 -8.50
CA VAL A 125 0.66 6.24 -7.69
C VAL A 125 1.71 6.17 -6.59
N CYS A 126 1.83 5.03 -5.90
CA CYS A 126 2.80 4.84 -4.83
C CYS A 126 4.24 5.08 -5.29
N VAL A 127 4.68 4.50 -6.41
CA VAL A 127 6.04 4.70 -6.93
C VAL A 127 6.25 6.08 -7.53
N ALA A 128 5.20 6.74 -8.03
CA ALA A 128 5.28 8.11 -8.54
C ALA A 128 5.46 9.13 -7.40
N GLU A 129 4.77 8.90 -6.27
CA GLU A 129 4.88 9.75 -5.07
C GLU A 129 6.13 9.40 -4.23
N ASN A 130 6.62 8.16 -4.30
CA ASN A 130 7.70 7.63 -3.47
C ASN A 130 8.69 6.81 -4.31
N SER A 131 9.47 7.49 -5.15
CA SER A 131 10.36 6.84 -6.13
C SER A 131 11.52 6.06 -5.52
N ASP A 132 11.81 6.23 -4.25
CA ASP A 132 12.80 5.47 -3.48
C ASP A 132 12.21 4.19 -2.85
N TYR A 133 10.89 3.98 -2.92
CA TYR A 133 10.24 2.88 -2.23
C TYR A 133 10.24 1.57 -3.05
N LEU A 134 11.37 0.84 -2.99
CA LEU A 134 11.60 -0.42 -3.72
C LEU A 134 10.48 -1.48 -3.56
N PRO A 135 9.87 -1.71 -2.38
CA PRO A 135 8.80 -2.69 -2.25
C PRO A 135 7.58 -2.43 -3.14
N ALA A 136 7.25 -1.16 -3.42
CA ALA A 136 6.15 -0.83 -4.31
C ALA A 136 6.47 -1.16 -5.77
N TYR A 137 7.72 -0.98 -6.21
CA TYR A 137 8.14 -1.39 -7.54
C TYR A 137 8.01 -2.90 -7.77
N ARG A 138 8.47 -3.72 -6.81
CA ARG A 138 8.34 -5.19 -6.92
C ARG A 138 6.87 -5.61 -7.10
N LEU A 139 5.97 -5.03 -6.30
CA LEU A 139 4.53 -5.31 -6.41
C LEU A 139 3.96 -4.79 -7.73
N LEU A 140 4.36 -3.59 -8.17
CA LEU A 140 3.91 -3.01 -9.43
C LEU A 140 4.31 -3.90 -10.62
N CYS A 141 5.55 -4.35 -10.64
CA CYS A 141 6.03 -5.28 -11.66
C CYS A 141 5.20 -6.56 -11.68
N ARG A 142 4.93 -7.17 -10.52
CA ARG A 142 4.07 -8.36 -10.42
C ARG A 142 2.64 -8.09 -10.91
N ALA A 143 2.09 -6.91 -10.64
CA ALA A 143 0.78 -6.51 -11.15
C ALA A 143 0.76 -6.37 -12.68
N LEU A 144 1.75 -5.68 -13.25
CA LEU A 144 1.85 -5.49 -14.70
C LEU A 144 2.15 -6.79 -15.44
N GLU A 145 2.90 -7.70 -14.83
CA GLU A 145 3.12 -9.05 -15.35
C GLU A 145 1.81 -9.86 -15.38
N GLY A 146 1.07 -9.88 -14.26
CA GLY A 146 -0.21 -10.59 -14.17
C GLY A 146 -1.31 -10.03 -15.08
N ASP A 147 -1.23 -8.74 -15.43
CA ASP A 147 -2.15 -8.06 -16.35
C ASP A 147 -1.68 -8.11 -17.82
N PHE A 148 -0.57 -8.82 -18.12
CA PHE A 148 0.01 -8.96 -19.46
C PHE A 148 0.34 -7.63 -20.15
N ARG A 149 0.95 -6.68 -19.43
CA ARG A 149 1.37 -5.36 -19.93
C ARG A 149 2.89 -5.24 -20.06
N PRO A 150 3.52 -5.93 -21.04
CA PRO A 150 4.98 -6.07 -21.11
C PRO A 150 5.72 -4.73 -21.32
N GLU A 151 5.12 -3.79 -22.05
CA GLU A 151 5.73 -2.47 -22.28
C GLU A 151 5.81 -1.62 -21.01
N GLU A 152 4.77 -1.69 -20.18
CA GLU A 152 4.73 -0.96 -18.92
C GLU A 152 5.56 -1.67 -17.85
N LEU A 153 5.56 -2.99 -17.86
CA LEU A 153 6.42 -3.80 -17.02
C LEU A 153 7.90 -3.47 -17.25
N ALA A 154 8.34 -3.38 -18.51
CA ALA A 154 9.72 -3.02 -18.84
C ALA A 154 10.10 -1.62 -18.32
N LYS A 155 9.19 -0.65 -18.42
CA LYS A 155 9.39 0.71 -17.89
C LYS A 155 9.45 0.72 -16.37
N ALA A 156 8.53 0.04 -15.70
CA ALA A 156 8.49 -0.06 -14.24
C ALA A 156 9.74 -0.76 -13.69
N ALA A 157 10.18 -1.85 -14.32
CA ALA A 157 11.38 -2.58 -13.96
C ALA A 157 12.66 -1.74 -14.18
N THR A 158 12.73 -0.96 -15.26
CA THR A 158 13.86 -0.04 -15.48
C THR A 158 13.90 1.08 -14.43
N ALA A 159 12.73 1.61 -14.03
CA ALA A 159 12.66 2.59 -12.96
C ALA A 159 13.06 1.98 -11.59
N TRP A 160 12.66 0.74 -11.33
CA TRP A 160 13.07 -0.02 -10.15
C TRP A 160 14.59 -0.26 -10.12
N GLU A 161 15.19 -0.68 -11.24
CA GLU A 161 16.64 -0.85 -11.38
C GLU A 161 17.38 0.44 -10.99
N ARG A 162 16.91 1.59 -11.49
CA ARG A 162 17.49 2.89 -11.15
C ARG A 162 17.34 3.22 -9.67
N ALA A 163 16.14 3.08 -9.11
CA ALA A 163 15.89 3.37 -7.70
C ALA A 163 16.73 2.48 -6.77
N ALA A 164 16.90 1.20 -7.13
CA ALA A 164 17.74 0.25 -6.40
C ALA A 164 19.22 0.63 -6.46
N ARG A 165 19.70 1.09 -7.64
CA ARG A 165 21.07 1.59 -7.80
C ARG A 165 21.34 2.82 -6.95
N GLU A 166 20.41 3.76 -6.89
CA GLU A 166 20.53 4.97 -6.06
C GLU A 166 20.62 4.64 -4.56
N GLN A 167 20.17 3.46 -4.14
CA GLN A 167 20.24 2.95 -2.78
C GLN A 167 21.34 1.90 -2.57
N ASP A 168 22.23 1.70 -3.54
CA ASP A 168 23.27 0.66 -3.52
C ASP A 168 22.72 -0.77 -3.24
N ASN A 169 21.47 -1.01 -3.64
CA ASN A 169 20.80 -2.30 -3.44
C ASN A 169 20.96 -3.19 -4.68
N ALA A 170 22.10 -3.88 -4.77
CA ALA A 170 22.41 -4.78 -5.87
C ALA A 170 21.43 -5.96 -6.01
N GLY A 171 20.79 -6.39 -4.92
CA GLY A 171 19.80 -7.46 -4.93
C GLY A 171 18.55 -7.07 -5.69
N ASP A 172 17.89 -5.99 -5.26
CA ASP A 172 16.73 -5.43 -5.96
C ASP A 172 17.09 -5.00 -7.39
N GLY A 173 18.29 -4.42 -7.60
CA GLY A 173 18.75 -4.04 -8.93
C GLY A 173 18.86 -5.23 -9.89
N ALA A 174 19.39 -6.37 -9.42
CA ALA A 174 19.49 -7.57 -10.23
C ALA A 174 18.12 -8.23 -10.48
N GLU A 175 17.21 -8.19 -9.51
CA GLU A 175 15.83 -8.68 -9.66
C GLU A 175 15.06 -7.81 -10.68
N ALA A 176 15.21 -6.49 -10.61
CA ALA A 176 14.63 -5.55 -11.56
C ALA A 176 15.12 -5.80 -13.00
N CYS A 177 16.43 -6.04 -13.19
CA CYS A 177 16.97 -6.40 -14.49
C CYS A 177 16.40 -7.72 -15.04
N LEU A 178 16.19 -8.72 -14.19
CA LEU A 178 15.58 -9.99 -14.59
C LEU A 178 14.16 -9.76 -15.09
N VAL A 179 13.35 -9.00 -14.34
CA VAL A 179 11.99 -8.65 -14.73
C VAL A 179 11.94 -7.83 -16.01
N ALA A 180 12.84 -6.85 -16.17
CA ALA A 180 12.96 -6.08 -17.40
C ALA A 180 13.27 -6.98 -18.60
N GLY A 181 14.21 -7.92 -18.45
CA GLY A 181 14.54 -8.88 -19.51
C GLY A 181 13.36 -9.75 -19.91
N GLN A 182 12.61 -10.28 -18.93
CA GLN A 182 11.40 -11.08 -19.18
C GLN A 182 10.32 -10.26 -19.91
N ALA A 183 10.15 -9.00 -19.53
CA ALA A 183 9.22 -8.08 -20.18
C ALA A 183 9.62 -7.79 -21.63
N HIS A 184 10.91 -7.61 -21.91
CA HIS A 184 11.43 -7.45 -23.26
C HIS A 184 11.26 -8.72 -24.09
N GLU A 185 11.49 -9.92 -23.52
CA GLU A 185 11.21 -11.19 -24.20
C GLU A 185 9.72 -11.32 -24.56
N ALA A 186 8.81 -11.02 -23.63
CA ALA A 186 7.37 -11.05 -23.87
C ALA A 186 6.93 -10.06 -24.97
N ALA A 187 7.66 -8.95 -25.13
CA ALA A 187 7.47 -7.98 -26.21
C ALA A 187 8.20 -8.33 -27.53
N GLY A 188 8.89 -9.48 -27.61
CA GLY A 188 9.65 -9.88 -28.80
C GLY A 188 10.97 -9.15 -29.02
N ARG A 189 11.45 -8.42 -28.00
CA ARG A 189 12.66 -7.58 -28.02
C ARG A 189 13.86 -8.32 -27.43
N ALA A 190 14.35 -9.30 -28.18
CA ALA A 190 15.36 -10.23 -27.68
C ALA A 190 16.72 -9.57 -27.38
N ASP A 191 17.10 -8.51 -28.09
CA ASP A 191 18.39 -7.84 -27.87
C ASP A 191 18.36 -7.02 -26.57
N GLU A 192 17.28 -6.27 -26.33
CA GLU A 192 17.07 -5.54 -25.08
C GLU A 192 16.93 -6.48 -23.88
N ALA A 193 16.29 -7.65 -24.07
CA ALA A 193 16.23 -8.67 -23.04
C ALA A 193 17.61 -9.17 -22.63
N LEU A 194 18.47 -9.51 -23.60
CA LEU A 194 19.84 -9.94 -23.33
C LEU A 194 20.65 -8.84 -22.63
N GLU A 195 20.47 -7.58 -23.03
CA GLU A 195 21.14 -6.47 -22.37
C GLU A 195 20.73 -6.38 -20.89
N ALA A 196 19.43 -6.43 -20.59
CA ALA A 196 18.91 -6.39 -19.23
C ALA A 196 19.48 -7.54 -18.37
N TYR A 197 19.44 -8.77 -18.88
CA TYR A 197 20.00 -9.92 -18.16
C TYR A 197 21.51 -9.78 -17.92
N ARG A 198 22.28 -9.29 -18.88
CA ARG A 198 23.72 -9.04 -18.69
C ARG A 198 23.97 -8.01 -17.59
N ARG A 199 23.18 -6.92 -17.54
CA ARG A 199 23.26 -5.93 -16.45
C ARG A 199 22.94 -6.56 -15.10
N GLY A 200 21.88 -7.37 -15.02
CA GLY A 200 21.50 -8.06 -13.78
C GLY A 200 22.54 -9.07 -13.28
N HIS A 201 23.17 -9.82 -14.18
CA HIS A 201 24.27 -10.75 -13.84
C HIS A 201 25.54 -10.03 -13.38
N ALA A 202 25.78 -8.81 -13.89
CA ALA A 202 26.89 -7.98 -13.41
C ALA A 202 26.64 -7.47 -11.98
N LEU A 203 25.38 -7.21 -11.61
CA LEU A 203 24.99 -6.76 -10.26
C LEU A 203 24.99 -7.89 -9.23
N SER A 204 24.46 -9.06 -9.58
CA SER A 204 24.32 -10.17 -8.66
C SER A 204 24.64 -11.52 -9.30
N ALA A 205 25.26 -12.38 -8.48
CA ALA A 205 25.64 -13.73 -8.83
C ALA A 205 24.54 -14.78 -8.57
N SER A 206 23.28 -14.38 -8.30
CA SER A 206 22.19 -15.30 -7.96
C SER A 206 21.82 -16.30 -9.07
N GLY A 207 22.37 -16.11 -10.28
CA GLY A 207 22.27 -17.01 -11.42
C GLY A 207 21.02 -16.86 -12.26
N GLY A 208 19.93 -16.27 -11.74
CA GLY A 208 18.67 -16.11 -12.49
C GLY A 208 18.85 -15.36 -13.82
N ASN A 209 19.57 -14.25 -13.78
CA ASN A 209 19.90 -13.46 -14.97
C ASN A 209 20.77 -14.22 -15.98
N ALA A 210 21.80 -14.92 -15.51
CA ALA A 210 22.67 -15.72 -16.39
C ALA A 210 21.91 -16.88 -17.05
N TYR A 211 21.07 -17.56 -16.27
CA TYR A 211 20.23 -18.64 -16.74
C TYR A 211 19.23 -18.15 -17.81
N ALA A 212 18.55 -17.04 -17.55
CA ALA A 212 17.61 -16.45 -18.50
C ALA A 212 18.30 -16.02 -19.82
N ALA A 213 19.45 -15.34 -19.72
CA ALA A 213 20.25 -14.97 -20.87
C ALA A 213 20.71 -16.20 -21.67
N ALA A 214 21.23 -17.24 -21.01
CA ALA A 214 21.70 -18.44 -21.66
C ALA A 214 20.58 -19.19 -22.40
N ARG A 215 19.38 -19.28 -21.82
CA ARG A 215 18.20 -19.85 -22.50
C ARG A 215 17.82 -19.08 -23.75
N LEU A 216 17.84 -17.75 -23.69
CA LEU A 216 17.54 -16.91 -24.84
C LEU A 216 18.60 -17.04 -25.93
N LEU A 217 19.88 -17.08 -25.55
CA LEU A 217 21.00 -17.30 -26.46
C LEU A 217 20.94 -18.68 -27.12
N GLN A 218 20.64 -19.74 -26.38
CA GLN A 218 20.49 -21.09 -26.92
C GLN A 218 19.43 -21.13 -28.03
N ARG A 219 18.26 -20.51 -27.81
CA ARG A 219 17.19 -20.41 -28.84
C ARG A 219 17.62 -19.64 -30.08
N ARG A 220 18.61 -18.76 -29.98
CA ARG A 220 19.15 -17.93 -31.07
C ARG A 220 20.44 -18.48 -31.68
N GLY A 221 20.89 -19.67 -31.27
CA GLY A 221 22.13 -20.29 -31.76
C GLY A 221 23.42 -19.72 -31.14
N GLY A 222 23.32 -18.89 -30.11
CA GLY A 222 24.46 -18.26 -29.40
C GLY A 222 25.11 -19.17 -28.36
N ALA A 223 25.37 -20.43 -28.67
CA ALA A 223 25.81 -21.45 -27.70
C ALA A 223 27.11 -21.08 -26.96
N ALA A 224 28.09 -20.50 -27.66
CA ALA A 224 29.36 -20.11 -27.04
C ALA A 224 29.19 -19.01 -25.97
N GLU A 225 28.36 -18.01 -26.24
CA GLU A 225 28.08 -16.97 -25.25
C GLU A 225 27.23 -17.50 -24.09
N ALA A 226 26.25 -18.36 -24.38
CA ALA A 226 25.43 -18.99 -23.36
C ALA A 226 26.29 -19.79 -22.37
N LEU A 227 27.22 -20.61 -22.88
CA LEU A 227 28.16 -21.37 -22.06
C LEU A 227 29.02 -20.46 -21.20
N ARG A 228 29.58 -19.37 -21.76
CA ARG A 228 30.40 -18.41 -20.99
C ARG A 228 29.63 -17.83 -19.81
N MET A 229 28.38 -17.41 -20.01
CA MET A 229 27.56 -16.84 -18.92
C MET A 229 27.24 -17.88 -17.85
N LEU A 230 26.97 -19.12 -18.25
CA LEU A 230 26.71 -20.22 -17.32
C LEU A 230 27.98 -20.63 -16.56
N ASP A 231 29.13 -20.69 -17.21
CA ASP A 231 30.43 -20.95 -16.56
C ASP A 231 30.72 -19.91 -15.49
N GLU A 232 30.54 -18.62 -15.79
CA GLU A 232 30.69 -17.55 -14.80
C GLU A 232 29.71 -17.69 -13.64
N CYS A 233 28.45 -18.06 -13.91
CA CYS A 233 27.45 -18.33 -12.88
C CYS A 233 27.86 -19.49 -11.97
N VAL A 234 28.28 -20.61 -12.56
CA VAL A 234 28.67 -21.83 -11.85
C VAL A 234 29.94 -21.60 -11.03
N ALA A 235 30.91 -20.86 -11.55
CA ALA A 235 32.15 -20.51 -10.85
C ALA A 235 31.88 -19.67 -9.59
N LYS A 236 30.87 -18.79 -9.61
CA LYS A 236 30.47 -18.01 -8.43
C LYS A 236 29.75 -18.87 -7.38
N GLY A 237 29.10 -19.96 -7.79
CA GLY A 237 28.65 -21.07 -6.93
C GLY A 237 27.58 -20.71 -5.89
N ARG A 238 26.68 -19.76 -6.19
CA ARG A 238 25.64 -19.30 -5.25
C ARG A 238 24.31 -19.10 -5.96
N GLY A 239 23.22 -19.16 -5.20
CA GLY A 239 21.86 -18.83 -5.64
C GLY A 239 21.03 -20.02 -6.11
N ASP A 240 19.72 -19.82 -6.15
CA ASP A 240 18.73 -20.87 -6.44
C ASP A 240 18.80 -21.38 -7.88
N TYR A 241 19.43 -20.62 -8.77
CA TYR A 241 19.60 -20.98 -10.18
C TYR A 241 20.90 -21.73 -10.48
N LEU A 242 21.70 -22.09 -9.47
CA LEU A 242 22.98 -22.79 -9.70
C LEU A 242 22.79 -24.16 -10.36
N GLU A 243 21.94 -25.02 -9.81
CA GLU A 243 21.72 -26.36 -10.38
C GLU A 243 21.02 -26.29 -11.75
N PRO A 244 19.97 -25.47 -11.95
CA PRO A 244 19.42 -25.23 -13.29
C PRO A 244 20.47 -24.72 -14.30
N ALA A 245 21.37 -23.83 -13.88
CA ALA A 245 22.44 -23.31 -14.72
C ALA A 245 23.45 -24.40 -15.12
N ARG A 246 23.82 -25.30 -14.20
CA ARG A 246 24.67 -26.46 -14.51
C ARG A 246 24.01 -27.40 -15.51
N ALA A 247 22.75 -27.76 -15.28
CA ALA A 247 22.02 -28.65 -16.17
C ALA A 247 21.94 -28.07 -17.59
N LEU A 248 21.59 -26.79 -17.72
CA LEU A 248 21.51 -26.11 -19.02
C LEU A 248 22.88 -26.02 -19.70
N ARG A 249 23.94 -25.78 -18.94
CA ARG A 249 25.31 -25.72 -19.45
C ARG A 249 25.71 -27.05 -20.08
N ASP A 250 25.47 -28.15 -19.36
CA ASP A 250 25.83 -29.49 -19.82
C ASP A 250 24.99 -29.90 -21.04
N GLU A 251 23.71 -29.50 -21.09
CA GLU A 251 22.85 -29.68 -22.27
C GLU A 251 23.40 -28.96 -23.51
N ILE A 252 23.78 -27.69 -23.38
CA ILE A 252 24.32 -26.89 -24.49
C ILE A 252 25.67 -27.45 -24.96
N ALA A 253 26.53 -27.87 -24.04
CA ALA A 253 27.83 -28.46 -24.37
C ALA A 253 27.67 -29.77 -25.15
N ALA A 254 26.81 -30.68 -24.69
CA ALA A 254 26.55 -31.95 -25.36
C ALA A 254 25.94 -31.76 -26.77
N ALA A 255 25.04 -30.78 -26.94
CA ALA A 255 24.48 -30.45 -28.23
C ALA A 255 25.53 -29.91 -29.23
N GLY A 256 26.52 -29.17 -28.73
CA GLY A 256 27.64 -28.67 -29.54
C GLY A 256 28.57 -29.79 -30.03
N GLU A 257 28.86 -30.78 -29.18
CA GLU A 257 29.68 -31.95 -29.53
C GLU A 257 29.00 -32.82 -30.60
N GLN A 258 27.69 -33.07 -30.48
CA GLN A 258 26.93 -33.83 -31.47
C GLN A 258 26.89 -33.17 -32.85
N HIS A 259 26.93 -31.83 -32.90
CA HIS A 259 26.97 -31.09 -34.16
C HIS A 259 28.36 -31.12 -34.82
N ALA A 260 29.43 -31.27 -34.02
CA ALA A 260 30.80 -31.38 -34.51
C ALA A 260 31.13 -32.78 -35.08
N ASP A 261 30.50 -33.84 -34.56
CA ASP A 261 30.68 -35.23 -35.01
C ASP A 261 29.80 -35.61 -36.23
N ALA A 262 28.93 -34.72 -36.71
CA ALA A 262 28.12 -34.97 -37.90
C ALA A 262 28.97 -34.85 -39.18
N PRO A 263 29.02 -35.89 -40.05
CA PRO A 263 29.79 -35.83 -41.29
C PRO A 263 29.25 -34.73 -42.21
N PRO A 264 30.11 -34.04 -42.99
CA PRO A 264 29.66 -32.98 -43.89
C PRO A 264 28.68 -33.57 -44.90
N ALA A 265 27.50 -32.94 -45.03
CA ALA A 265 26.54 -33.26 -46.07
C ALA A 265 27.21 -32.99 -47.43
N GLY A 266 27.55 -34.07 -48.13
CA GLY A 266 28.16 -34.04 -49.46
C GLY A 266 27.20 -33.65 -50.57
#